data_AF-A0A7C5L4B9-F1
#
_entry.id   AF-A0A7C5L4B9-F1
#
_cell.length_a   1.000
_cell.length_b   1.000
_cell.length_c   1.000
_cell.angle_alpha   90.00
_cell.angle_beta   90.00
_cell.angle_gamma   90.00
#
_symmetry.space_group_name_H-M   'P 1'
#
loop_
_entity.id
_entity.type
_entity.pdbx_description
1 polymer ?
#
loop_
_entity_poly.entity_id
_entity_poly.type
_entity_poly.pdbx_seq_one_letter_code
_entity_poly.pdbx_strand_id
1 'polypeptide(L)'
;MKIAGFTFIRNAIRFDYPVEESIRSILPLCDFVIVAVGQSEDETLDLVRSIEPGKVRILETQWDDSLRQGGRVLAEETNKAYRAIREKVDWCFYIQADEVVHEEDYDALRQNMEQFKDDPRVEGLVFDYLHFYGSYHYLGDSRRWYRREVRIIRQDPAISSYRDAQGFRKNGKKIRAQHSGG
;
A
#
# COMPACT_ATOMS: atom_id res chain seq x y z
N MET A 1 -0.74 9.57 -17.18
CA MET A 1 -0.01 9.32 -15.91
C MET A 1 0.31 7.85 -15.77
N LYS A 2 1.41 7.48 -15.11
CA LYS A 2 1.80 6.08 -14.83
C LYS A 2 1.87 5.82 -13.33
N ILE A 3 1.27 4.74 -12.86
CA ILE A 3 1.07 4.43 -11.44
C ILE A 3 1.53 2.99 -11.15
N ALA A 4 2.37 2.82 -10.14
CA ALA A 4 2.75 1.51 -9.63
C ALA A 4 2.08 1.26 -8.28
N GLY A 5 1.33 0.18 -8.16
CA GLY A 5 0.90 -0.32 -6.86
C GLY A 5 2.02 -1.09 -6.17
N PHE A 6 1.99 -1.15 -4.84
CA PHE A 6 2.86 -2.04 -4.10
C PHE A 6 2.27 -2.46 -2.75
N THR A 7 2.60 -3.67 -2.33
CA THR A 7 2.20 -4.24 -1.03
C THR A 7 3.17 -5.35 -0.63
N PHE A 8 2.96 -5.92 0.56
CA PHE A 8 3.69 -7.08 1.04
C PHE A 8 2.72 -8.05 1.73
N ILE A 9 3.07 -9.34 1.76
CA ILE A 9 2.26 -10.34 2.47
C ILE A 9 3.13 -11.55 2.87
N ARG A 10 2.75 -12.22 3.96
CA ARG A 10 3.27 -13.52 4.39
C ARG A 10 2.13 -14.28 5.09
N ASN A 11 1.97 -15.57 4.78
CA ASN A 11 0.95 -16.43 5.39
C ASN A 11 -0.48 -15.87 5.28
N ALA A 12 -0.85 -15.39 4.08
CA ALA A 12 -2.17 -14.81 3.80
C ALA A 12 -3.31 -15.76 4.13
N ILE A 13 -3.20 -17.02 3.71
CA ILE A 13 -4.26 -18.01 3.85
C ILE A 13 -4.41 -18.41 5.31
N ARG A 14 -3.28 -18.70 5.96
CA ARG A 14 -3.27 -19.12 7.37
C ARG A 14 -3.84 -18.06 8.31
N PHE A 15 -3.58 -16.79 8.02
CA PHE A 15 -4.04 -15.67 8.83
C PHE A 15 -5.30 -14.99 8.28
N ASP A 16 -5.89 -15.54 7.22
CA ASP A 16 -7.12 -15.05 6.61
C ASP A 16 -7.04 -13.56 6.22
N TYR A 17 -5.91 -13.16 5.65
CA TYR A 17 -5.74 -11.81 5.11
C TYR A 17 -6.45 -11.72 3.74
N PRO A 18 -7.32 -10.72 3.52
CA PRO A 18 -8.03 -10.50 2.26
C PRO A 18 -7.12 -9.89 1.18
N VAL A 19 -5.94 -10.49 0.96
CA VAL A 19 -4.88 -9.94 0.10
C VAL A 19 -5.31 -9.86 -1.37
N GLU A 20 -6.16 -10.78 -1.82
CA GLU A 20 -6.68 -10.76 -3.19
C GLU A 20 -7.58 -9.54 -3.40
N GLU A 21 -8.52 -9.30 -2.48
CA GLU A 21 -9.41 -8.15 -2.48
C GLU A 21 -8.61 -6.85 -2.39
N SER A 22 -7.62 -6.78 -1.49
CA SER A 22 -6.71 -5.63 -1.37
C SER A 22 -6.04 -5.29 -2.70
N ILE A 23 -5.36 -6.27 -3.32
CA ILE A 23 -4.64 -6.03 -4.58
C ILE A 23 -5.62 -5.65 -5.69
N ARG A 24 -6.74 -6.36 -5.81
CA ARG A 24 -7.75 -6.09 -6.84
C ARG A 24 -8.36 -4.71 -6.71
N SER A 25 -8.53 -4.20 -5.48
CA SER A 25 -9.10 -2.88 -5.24
C SER A 25 -8.25 -1.71 -5.76
N ILE A 26 -6.94 -1.92 -6.00
CA ILE A 26 -6.07 -0.87 -6.57
C ILE A 26 -5.67 -1.14 -8.03
N LEU A 27 -5.89 -2.34 -8.56
CA LEU A 27 -5.56 -2.71 -9.94
C LEU A 27 -6.17 -1.79 -11.03
N PRO A 28 -7.42 -1.28 -10.89
CA PRO A 28 -7.99 -0.35 -11.85
C PRO A 28 -7.25 0.99 -11.92
N LEU A 29 -6.52 1.36 -10.87
CA LEU A 29 -5.77 2.61 -10.78
C LEU A 29 -4.29 2.43 -11.11
N CYS A 30 -3.78 1.19 -11.17
CA CYS A 30 -2.36 0.89 -11.36
C CYS A 30 -2.07 0.29 -12.74
N ASP A 31 -0.92 0.65 -13.30
CA ASP A 31 -0.36 0.00 -14.49
C ASP A 31 0.19 -1.39 -14.14
N PHE A 32 0.84 -1.52 -12.98
CA PHE A 32 1.31 -2.79 -12.41
C PHE A 32 1.34 -2.70 -10.89
N VAL A 33 1.37 -3.85 -10.21
CA VAL A 33 1.47 -3.94 -8.75
C VAL A 33 2.65 -4.83 -8.37
N ILE A 34 3.53 -4.36 -7.49
CA ILE A 34 4.59 -5.18 -6.92
C ILE A 34 4.16 -5.76 -5.57
N VAL A 35 4.22 -7.07 -5.43
CA VAL A 35 3.89 -7.76 -4.18
C VAL A 35 5.15 -8.41 -3.62
N ALA A 36 5.63 -7.93 -2.47
CA ALA A 36 6.68 -8.60 -1.71
C ALA A 36 6.07 -9.79 -0.95
N VAL A 37 6.28 -11.00 -1.45
CA VAL A 37 5.76 -12.23 -0.85
C VAL A 37 6.84 -12.84 0.03
N GLY A 38 6.66 -12.71 1.34
CA GLY A 38 7.51 -13.34 2.33
C GLY A 38 7.42 -14.86 2.26
N GLN A 39 8.53 -15.53 2.56
CA GLN A 39 8.57 -16.99 2.75
C GLN A 39 7.43 -17.41 3.69
N SER A 40 6.48 -18.16 3.15
CA SER A 40 5.24 -18.56 3.81
C SER A 40 5.21 -20.07 4.04
N GLU A 41 4.42 -20.49 5.04
CA GLU A 41 4.17 -21.90 5.39
C GLU A 41 2.86 -22.43 4.76
N ASP A 42 2.21 -21.62 3.92
CA ASP A 42 0.98 -21.91 3.19
C ASP A 42 1.13 -21.55 1.69
N GLU A 43 0.03 -21.68 0.93
CA GLU A 43 0.00 -21.43 -0.52
C GLU A 43 -0.07 -19.93 -0.89
N THR A 44 0.34 -19.01 0.00
CA THR A 44 0.29 -17.55 -0.26
C THR A 44 0.96 -17.15 -1.57
N LEU A 45 2.10 -17.77 -1.92
CA LEU A 45 2.81 -17.45 -3.16
C LEU A 45 1.98 -17.82 -4.40
N ASP A 46 1.32 -18.97 -4.38
CA ASP A 46 0.52 -19.43 -5.50
C ASP A 46 -0.81 -18.66 -5.60
N LEU A 47 -1.39 -18.28 -4.45
CA LEU A 47 -2.50 -17.32 -4.39
C LEU A 47 -2.13 -16.01 -5.09
N VAL A 48 -1.02 -15.38 -4.71
CA VAL A 48 -0.60 -14.09 -5.31
C VAL A 48 -0.27 -14.24 -6.80
N ARG A 49 0.33 -15.37 -7.23
CA ARG A 49 0.57 -15.67 -8.65
C ARG A 49 -0.70 -15.74 -9.48
N SER A 50 -1.82 -16.13 -8.88
CA SER A 50 -3.10 -16.24 -9.58
C SER A 50 -3.78 -14.88 -9.83
N ILE A 51 -3.41 -13.84 -9.06
CA ILE A 51 -4.02 -12.51 -9.15
C ILE A 51 -3.45 -11.77 -10.35
N GLU A 52 -4.28 -11.55 -11.37
CA GLU A 52 -3.99 -10.74 -12.57
C GLU A 52 -2.52 -10.84 -13.07
N PRO A 53 -2.08 -12.01 -13.58
CA PRO A 53 -0.67 -12.29 -13.86
C PRO A 53 0.00 -11.33 -14.86
N GLY A 54 -0.78 -10.58 -15.63
CA GLY A 54 -0.28 -9.54 -16.54
C GLY A 54 0.09 -8.22 -15.84
N LYS A 55 -0.40 -7.97 -14.64
CA LYS A 55 -0.18 -6.72 -13.88
C LYS A 55 0.52 -6.93 -12.54
N VAL A 56 0.32 -8.07 -11.89
CA VAL A 56 0.96 -8.37 -10.60
C VAL A 56 2.37 -8.92 -10.85
N ARG A 57 3.35 -8.35 -10.14
CA ARG A 57 4.76 -8.70 -10.21
C ARG A 57 5.24 -9.09 -8.82
N ILE A 58 5.81 -10.28 -8.71
CA ILE A 58 6.16 -10.85 -7.41
C ILE A 58 7.63 -10.61 -7.11
N LEU A 59 7.89 -10.15 -5.89
CA LEU A 59 9.21 -10.15 -5.27
C LEU A 59 9.16 -11.15 -4.11
N GLU A 60 9.80 -12.30 -4.25
CA GLU A 60 9.93 -13.24 -3.13
C GLU A 60 10.94 -12.68 -2.11
N THR A 61 10.57 -12.65 -0.83
CA THR A 61 11.39 -12.09 0.25
C THR A 61 11.53 -13.04 1.42
N GLN A 62 12.56 -12.82 2.24
CA GLN A 62 12.69 -13.43 3.56
C GLN A 62 12.61 -12.32 4.61
N TRP A 63 11.69 -12.48 5.55
CA TRP A 63 11.46 -11.51 6.62
C TRP A 63 12.54 -11.68 7.68
N ASP A 64 13.10 -10.58 8.17
CA ASP A 64 13.98 -10.61 9.34
C ASP A 64 13.13 -10.69 10.62
N ASP A 65 13.02 -11.90 11.16
CA ASP A 65 12.24 -12.16 12.36
C ASP A 65 12.81 -11.51 13.63
N SER A 66 14.06 -11.02 13.61
CA SER A 66 14.62 -10.23 14.71
C SER A 66 13.97 -8.83 14.83
N LEU A 67 13.31 -8.36 13.76
CA LEU A 67 12.68 -7.04 13.66
C LEU A 67 11.18 -7.02 13.98
N ARG A 68 10.62 -8.12 14.52
CA ARG A 68 9.18 -8.21 14.86
C ARG A 68 8.70 -7.15 15.85
N GLN A 69 9.58 -6.61 16.69
CA GLN A 69 9.20 -5.56 17.65
C GLN A 69 8.87 -4.23 16.96
N GLY A 70 7.68 -3.70 17.28
CA GLY A 70 7.23 -2.38 16.84
C GLY A 70 6.89 -2.27 15.36
N GLY A 71 6.59 -3.39 14.69
CA GLY A 71 6.19 -3.42 13.28
C GLY A 71 7.31 -3.08 12.28
N ARG A 72 8.57 -3.03 12.72
CA ARG A 72 9.71 -2.65 11.86
C ARG A 72 9.87 -3.58 10.65
N VAL A 73 9.59 -4.88 10.85
CA VAL A 73 9.58 -5.84 9.74
C VAL A 73 8.57 -5.45 8.65
N LEU A 74 7.39 -4.92 9.02
CA LEU A 74 6.37 -4.49 8.05
C LEU A 74 6.86 -3.30 7.22
N ALA A 75 7.48 -2.30 7.86
CA ALA A 75 8.08 -1.19 7.13
C ALA A 75 9.23 -1.64 6.24
N GLU A 76 10.03 -2.62 6.66
CA GLU A 76 11.10 -3.17 5.81
C GLU A 76 10.54 -3.84 4.56
N GLU A 77 9.53 -4.70 4.69
CA GLU A 77 8.92 -5.39 3.55
C GLU A 77 8.20 -4.41 2.62
N THR A 78 7.54 -3.39 3.18
CA THR A 78 6.99 -2.26 2.41
C THR A 78 8.08 -1.58 1.59
N ASN A 79 9.23 -1.31 2.22
CA ASN A 79 10.36 -0.67 1.55
C ASN A 79 11.00 -1.58 0.49
N LYS A 80 11.04 -2.90 0.70
CA LYS A 80 11.51 -3.89 -0.30
C LYS A 80 10.61 -3.84 -1.55
N ALA A 81 9.29 -3.91 -1.36
CA ALA A 81 8.32 -3.80 -2.45
C ALA A 81 8.44 -2.46 -3.20
N TYR A 82 8.48 -1.34 -2.46
CA TYR A 82 8.62 0.01 -3.03
C TYR A 82 9.90 0.15 -3.86
N ARG A 83 11.05 -0.31 -3.35
CA ARG A 83 12.35 -0.22 -4.04
C ARG A 83 12.44 -1.12 -5.28
N ALA A 84 11.57 -2.13 -5.40
CA ALA A 84 11.50 -2.96 -6.60
C ALA A 84 10.81 -2.26 -7.78
N ILE A 85 10.17 -1.10 -7.56
CA ILE A 85 9.63 -0.25 -8.62
C ILE A 85 10.80 0.44 -9.35
N ARG A 86 11.36 -0.23 -10.36
CA ARG A 86 12.51 0.26 -11.14
C ARG A 86 12.11 1.23 -12.27
N GLU A 87 10.90 1.08 -12.77
CA GLU A 87 10.37 1.91 -13.85
C GLU A 87 10.02 3.30 -13.32
N LYS A 88 10.24 4.33 -14.14
CA LYS A 88 9.78 5.67 -13.80
C LYS A 88 8.25 5.70 -13.78
N VAL A 89 7.68 6.08 -12.65
CA VAL A 89 6.23 6.27 -12.46
C VAL A 89 5.97 7.63 -11.82
N ASP A 90 4.77 8.16 -12.02
CA ASP A 90 4.35 9.43 -11.43
C ASP A 90 3.97 9.26 -9.95
N TRP A 91 3.30 8.14 -9.65
CA TRP A 91 2.81 7.79 -8.33
C TRP A 91 3.05 6.33 -7.98
N CYS A 92 3.26 6.07 -6.69
CA CYS A 92 3.35 4.76 -6.08
C CYS A 92 2.22 4.59 -5.07
N PHE A 93 1.32 3.63 -5.29
CA PHE A 93 0.14 3.37 -4.45
C PHE A 93 0.40 2.17 -3.55
N TYR A 94 0.59 2.44 -2.26
CA TYR A 94 0.67 1.44 -1.21
C TYR A 94 -0.71 1.01 -0.72
N ILE A 95 -0.90 -0.29 -0.48
CA ILE A 95 -2.06 -0.82 0.24
C ILE A 95 -1.63 -1.97 1.16
N GLN A 96 -2.23 -2.10 2.35
CA GLN A 96 -2.01 -3.26 3.21
C GLN A 96 -2.92 -4.43 2.82
N ALA A 97 -2.53 -5.66 3.16
CA ALA A 97 -3.27 -6.87 2.79
C ALA A 97 -4.60 -7.07 3.56
N ASP A 98 -4.90 -6.17 4.50
CA ASP A 98 -6.15 -6.06 5.26
C ASP A 98 -6.91 -4.75 4.95
N GLU A 99 -6.51 -4.01 3.90
CA GLU A 99 -7.14 -2.78 3.44
C GLU A 99 -7.80 -2.98 2.07
N VAL A 100 -8.86 -2.21 1.78
CA VAL A 100 -9.54 -2.19 0.48
C VAL A 100 -9.87 -0.74 0.13
N VAL A 101 -9.71 -0.36 -1.13
CA VAL A 101 -10.14 0.94 -1.65
C VAL A 101 -11.51 0.80 -2.30
N HIS A 102 -12.46 1.67 -1.93
CA HIS A 102 -13.81 1.65 -2.48
C HIS A 102 -13.81 2.19 -3.92
N GLU A 103 -14.54 1.54 -4.83
CA GLU A 103 -14.55 1.89 -6.25
C GLU A 103 -15.17 3.27 -6.55
N GLU A 104 -16.04 3.78 -5.67
CA GLU A 104 -16.63 5.12 -5.79
C GLU A 104 -15.56 6.23 -5.73
N ASP A 105 -14.43 5.97 -5.07
CA ASP A 105 -13.35 6.94 -4.92
C ASP A 105 -12.44 7.01 -6.15
N TYR A 106 -12.52 6.04 -7.07
CA TYR A 106 -11.58 5.92 -8.18
C TYR A 106 -11.49 7.17 -9.05
N ASP A 107 -12.62 7.80 -9.37
CA ASP A 107 -12.63 8.99 -10.21
C ASP A 107 -11.99 10.19 -9.49
N ALA A 108 -12.31 10.38 -8.21
CA ALA A 108 -11.71 11.43 -7.39
C ALA A 108 -10.20 11.22 -7.23
N LEU A 109 -9.77 9.97 -7.00
CA LEU A 109 -8.36 9.60 -6.92
C LEU A 109 -7.61 9.89 -8.22
N ARG A 110 -8.15 9.47 -9.37
CA ARG A 110 -7.53 9.76 -10.67
C ARG A 110 -7.42 11.26 -10.94
N GLN A 111 -8.48 12.02 -10.65
CA GLN A 111 -8.49 13.47 -10.84
C GLN A 111 -7.42 14.15 -9.98
N ASN A 112 -7.34 13.82 -8.69
CA ASN A 112 -6.35 14.42 -7.79
C ASN A 112 -4.92 14.00 -8.15
N MET A 113 -4.69 12.72 -8.49
CA MET A 113 -3.38 12.25 -8.95
C MET A 113 -2.93 12.99 -10.22
N GLU A 114 -3.81 13.22 -11.19
CA GLU A 114 -3.48 13.97 -12.41
C GLU A 114 -3.26 15.46 -12.09
N GLN A 115 -4.14 16.08 -11.29
CA GLN A 115 -4.04 17.48 -10.88
C GLN A 115 -2.68 17.80 -10.22
N PHE A 116 -2.24 16.93 -9.31
CA PHE A 116 -1.01 17.18 -8.56
C PHE A 116 0.22 16.57 -9.21
N LYS A 117 0.10 15.79 -10.30
CA LYS A 117 1.21 15.06 -10.91
C LYS A 117 2.44 15.95 -11.16
N ASP A 118 2.25 17.16 -11.67
CA ASP A 118 3.36 18.05 -12.05
C ASP A 118 3.74 19.08 -10.97
N ASP A 119 3.10 19.05 -9.79
CA ASP A 119 3.44 19.94 -8.66
C ASP A 119 4.46 19.28 -7.69
N PRO A 120 5.75 19.62 -7.74
CA PRO A 120 6.78 18.99 -6.90
C PRO A 120 6.62 19.32 -5.40
N ARG A 121 5.73 20.25 -5.03
CA ARG A 121 5.43 20.57 -3.62
C ARG A 121 4.57 19.50 -2.96
N VAL A 122 3.79 18.76 -3.74
CA VAL A 122 2.94 17.65 -3.30
C VAL A 122 3.73 16.35 -3.41
N GLU A 123 4.02 15.69 -2.29
CA GLU A 123 4.84 14.48 -2.21
C GLU A 123 4.00 13.20 -2.08
N GLY A 124 2.68 13.32 -1.86
CA GLY A 124 1.76 12.20 -1.74
C GLY A 124 0.31 12.62 -1.61
N LEU A 125 -0.60 11.65 -1.53
CA LEU A 125 -2.03 11.85 -1.27
C LEU A 125 -2.44 11.12 0.01
N VAL A 126 -3.19 11.82 0.86
CA VAL A 126 -3.73 11.32 2.12
C VAL A 126 -5.20 10.94 1.95
N PHE A 127 -5.55 9.75 2.42
CA PHE A 127 -6.87 9.13 2.30
C PHE A 127 -7.63 9.24 3.61
N ASP A 128 -8.96 9.28 3.56
CA ASP A 128 -9.79 9.03 4.73
C ASP A 128 -9.92 7.52 5.00
N TYR A 129 -10.08 7.14 6.27
CA TYR A 129 -10.16 5.75 6.70
C TYR A 129 -11.49 5.44 7.37
N LEU A 130 -12.11 4.37 6.90
CA LEU A 130 -13.19 3.68 7.59
C LEU A 130 -12.63 2.40 8.21
N HIS A 131 -12.72 2.31 9.54
CA HIS A 131 -12.22 1.16 10.28
C HIS A 131 -13.35 0.21 10.62
N PHE A 132 -13.31 -1.03 10.10
CA PHE A 132 -14.22 -2.08 10.52
C PHE A 132 -13.86 -2.61 11.92
N TYR A 133 -14.86 -2.95 12.73
CA TYR A 133 -14.65 -3.48 14.08
C TYR A 133 -15.42 -4.78 14.32
N GLY A 134 -14.70 -5.89 14.46
CA GLY A 134 -15.26 -7.22 14.72
C GLY A 134 -16.02 -7.85 13.55
N SER A 135 -16.60 -7.04 12.66
CA SER A 135 -17.20 -7.47 11.40
C SER A 135 -17.26 -6.30 10.40
N TYR A 136 -17.54 -6.59 9.13
CA TYR A 136 -17.73 -5.59 8.08
C TYR A 136 -19.03 -4.76 8.24
N HIS A 137 -19.90 -5.10 9.19
CA HIS A 137 -21.14 -4.36 9.45
C HIS A 137 -20.99 -3.21 10.45
N TYR A 138 -19.86 -3.13 11.16
CA TYR A 138 -19.65 -2.12 12.19
C TYR A 138 -18.43 -1.28 11.87
N LEU A 139 -18.62 0.04 11.88
CA LEU A 139 -17.55 1.01 11.82
C LEU A 139 -17.15 1.40 13.25
N GLY A 140 -15.86 1.39 13.56
CA GLY A 140 -15.36 1.88 14.83
C GLY A 140 -15.01 3.37 14.78
N ASP A 141 -15.58 4.16 15.70
CA ASP A 141 -15.28 5.59 15.89
C ASP A 141 -14.32 5.80 17.08
N SER A 142 -13.23 5.05 17.12
CA SER A 142 -12.21 5.22 18.15
C SER A 142 -11.27 6.35 17.79
N ARG A 143 -11.10 7.33 18.70
CA ARG A 143 -10.06 8.38 18.56
C ARG A 143 -8.62 7.83 18.60
N ARG A 144 -8.43 6.56 18.96
CA ARG A 144 -7.12 5.91 18.96
C ARG A 144 -6.68 5.46 17.57
N TRP A 145 -7.63 5.33 16.63
CA TRP A 145 -7.33 4.93 15.26
C TRP A 145 -7.13 6.16 14.39
N TYR A 146 -6.17 6.08 13.48
CA TYR A 146 -5.88 7.18 12.58
C TYR A 146 -7.03 7.33 11.58
N ARG A 147 -7.53 8.54 11.41
CA ARG A 147 -8.64 8.82 10.47
C ARG A 147 -8.16 9.05 9.05
N ARG A 148 -6.86 9.34 8.90
CA ARG A 148 -6.24 9.72 7.64
C ARG A 148 -4.82 9.24 7.57
N GLU A 149 -4.44 8.72 6.41
CA GLU A 149 -3.07 8.28 6.18
C GLU A 149 -2.68 8.31 4.71
N VAL A 150 -1.38 8.48 4.45
CA VAL A 150 -0.85 8.55 3.10
C VAL A 150 -0.71 7.15 2.53
N ARG A 151 -1.39 6.91 1.42
CA ARG A 151 -1.28 5.65 0.65
C ARG A 151 -0.72 5.85 -0.75
N ILE A 152 -0.75 7.06 -1.29
CA ILE A 152 -0.07 7.37 -2.55
C ILE A 152 1.11 8.29 -2.28
N ILE A 153 2.29 7.94 -2.80
CA ILE A 153 3.51 8.75 -2.70
C ILE A 153 4.11 8.97 -4.07
N ARG A 154 4.86 10.06 -4.24
CA ARG A 154 5.74 10.19 -5.39
C ARG A 154 6.83 9.14 -5.35
N GLN A 155 7.29 8.73 -6.53
CA GLN A 155 8.51 7.93 -6.65
C GLN A 155 9.74 8.79 -6.32
N ASP A 156 10.12 8.76 -5.05
CA ASP A 156 11.28 9.47 -4.51
C ASP A 156 12.05 8.51 -3.57
N PRO A 157 13.34 8.20 -3.85
CA PRO A 157 14.16 7.34 -3.01
C PRO A 157 14.37 7.86 -1.58
N ALA A 158 14.16 9.16 -1.34
CA ALA A 158 14.22 9.74 0.00
C ALA A 158 12.97 9.45 0.84
N ILE A 159 11.89 8.93 0.22
CA ILE A 159 10.67 8.49 0.91
C ILE A 159 10.83 7.04 1.37
N SER A 160 10.45 6.77 2.62
CA SER A 160 10.43 5.43 3.20
C SER A 160 9.22 5.22 4.09
N SER A 161 8.80 3.96 4.20
CA SER A 161 7.79 3.51 5.14
C SER A 161 8.19 3.81 6.59
N TYR A 162 7.22 4.16 7.43
CA TYR A 162 7.41 4.64 8.79
C TYR A 162 6.64 3.77 9.78
N ARG A 163 7.33 3.38 10.88
CA ARG A 163 6.82 2.51 11.96
C ARG A 163 6.40 1.13 11.45
N ASP A 164 5.16 0.74 11.69
CA ASP A 164 4.49 -0.51 11.34
C ASP A 164 3.89 -0.46 9.92
N ALA A 165 4.57 0.25 9.01
CA ALA A 165 4.07 0.59 7.70
C ALA A 165 2.77 1.42 7.69
N GLN A 166 2.48 2.11 8.79
CA GLN A 166 1.34 3.00 8.89
C GLN A 166 1.38 4.09 7.82
N GLY A 167 2.52 4.75 7.57
CA GLY A 167 2.60 5.83 6.59
C GLY A 167 4.02 6.08 6.09
N PHE A 168 4.27 7.25 5.51
CA PHE A 168 5.54 7.56 4.85
C PHE A 168 6.22 8.82 5.38
N ARG A 169 7.56 8.80 5.34
CA ARG A 169 8.41 9.95 5.69
C ARG A 169 9.43 10.19 4.59
N LYS A 170 9.76 11.45 4.34
CA LYS A 170 10.88 11.85 3.48
C LYS A 170 12.03 12.34 4.34
N ASN A 171 13.18 11.67 4.29
CA ASN A 171 14.33 11.98 5.17
C ASN A 171 13.92 12.13 6.65
N GLY A 172 13.05 11.24 7.13
CA GLY A 172 12.51 11.25 8.50
C GLY A 172 11.43 12.30 8.79
N LYS A 173 11.12 13.21 7.86
CA LYS A 173 10.09 14.25 8.02
C LYS A 173 8.74 13.83 7.44
N LYS A 174 7.65 14.42 7.94
CA LYS A 174 6.31 14.21 7.37
C LYS A 174 6.32 14.65 5.91
N ILE A 175 5.77 13.83 5.02
CA ILE A 175 5.60 14.20 3.61
C ILE A 175 4.52 15.28 3.47
N ARG A 176 4.69 16.16 2.48
CA ARG A 176 3.69 17.18 2.13
C ARG A 176 2.61 16.53 1.27
N ALA A 177 1.48 16.15 1.85
CA ALA A 177 0.40 15.47 1.14
C ALA A 177 -0.82 16.38 0.91
N GLN A 178 -1.53 16.14 -0.18
CA GLN A 178 -2.88 16.70 -0.43
C GLN A 178 -3.94 15.63 -0.20
N HIS A 179 -5.20 16.04 -0.04
CA HIS A 179 -6.31 15.09 0.09
C HIS A 179 -6.44 14.24 -1.18
N SER A 180 -6.77 12.97 -1.02
CA SER A 180 -6.94 12.03 -2.14
C SER A 180 -8.25 12.27 -2.90
N GLY A 181 -9.26 12.78 -2.20
CA GLY A 181 -10.65 12.90 -2.67
C GLY A 181 -11.62 11.93 -1.99
N GLY A 182 -11.08 10.93 -1.28
CA GLY A 182 -11.77 9.96 -0.42
C GLY A 182 -10.83 9.31 0.59
#